data_AF-A0A8S8YXI0-F1
#
_entry.id   AF-A0A8S8YXI0-F1
#
_cell.length_a   1.000
_cell.length_b   1.000
_cell.length_c   1.000
_cell.angle_alpha   90.00
_cell.angle_beta   90.00
_cell.angle_gamma   90.00
#
_symmetry.space_group_name_H-M   'P 1'
#
loop_
_entity.id
_entity.type
_entity.pdbx_description
1 polymer ?
#
loop_
_entity_poly.entity_id
_entity_poly.type
_entity_poly.pdbx_seq_one_letter_code
_entity_poly.pdbx_strand_id
1 'polypeptide(L)'
;MSAGAFCIACGAPPPLTSERMCEDCLRQRATLSRIPETIQQSRCAKCDSFEVRGRWSEMDPDAIADLRIRENLVAEDARSRWT
;
A
#
# COMPACT_ATOMS: atom_id res chain seq x y z
N MET A 1 14.91 11.99 28.51
CA MET A 1 14.25 10.67 28.52
C MET A 1 12.81 10.89 28.96
N SER A 2 11.82 10.64 28.11
CA SER A 2 10.40 10.86 28.38
C SER A 2 9.86 9.78 29.32
N ALA A 3 10.09 9.96 30.63
CA ALA A 3 9.42 9.17 31.65
C ALA A 3 7.90 9.32 31.45
N GLY A 4 7.22 8.21 31.10
CA GLY A 4 5.77 8.17 30.90
C GLY A 4 5.27 8.16 29.44
N ALA A 5 6.14 7.92 28.45
CA ALA A 5 5.64 7.57 27.11
C ALA A 5 5.12 6.12 27.12
N PHE A 6 3.88 5.91 26.68
CA PHE A 6 3.25 4.59 26.52
C PHE A 6 2.33 4.59 25.30
N CYS A 7 2.05 3.39 24.78
CA CYS A 7 1.12 3.19 23.68
C CYS A 7 -0.30 3.59 24.09
N ILE A 8 -0.91 4.53 23.39
CA ILE A 8 -2.26 5.01 23.70
C ILE A 8 -3.35 3.93 23.56
N ALA A 9 -3.07 2.84 22.84
CA ALA A 9 -4.03 1.77 22.58
C ALA A 9 -3.92 0.59 23.57
N CYS A 10 -2.71 0.26 24.05
CA CYS A 10 -2.48 -0.93 24.88
C CYS A 10 -1.61 -0.70 26.12
N GLY A 11 -1.08 0.50 26.33
CA GLY A 11 -0.22 0.83 27.48
C GLY A 11 1.22 0.32 27.38
N ALA A 12 1.61 -0.34 26.28
CA ALA A 12 2.97 -0.83 26.09
C ALA A 12 4.02 0.30 26.20
N PRO A 13 5.21 0.03 26.78
CA PRO A 13 6.29 0.99 26.83
C PRO A 13 6.86 1.28 25.42
N PRO A 14 7.74 2.29 25.26
CA PRO A 14 8.39 2.57 23.98
C PRO A 14 9.22 1.38 23.47
N PRO A 15 9.49 1.28 22.15
CA PRO A 15 9.35 2.33 21.14
C PRO A 15 7.91 2.57 20.66
N LEU A 16 7.59 3.83 20.41
CA LEU A 16 6.30 4.26 19.87
C LEU A 16 6.52 5.01 18.56
N THR A 17 5.51 4.98 17.69
CA THR A 17 5.45 5.85 16.51
C THR A 17 5.23 7.31 16.92
N SER A 18 5.33 8.23 15.95
CA SER A 18 5.03 9.65 16.15
C SER A 18 3.63 9.90 16.76
N GLU A 19 2.68 9.01 16.47
CA GLU A 19 1.31 9.05 17.00
C GLU A 19 1.15 8.36 18.37
N ARG A 20 2.26 8.06 19.06
CA ARG A 20 2.27 7.42 20.39
C ARG A 20 1.58 6.05 20.42
N MET A 21 1.64 5.31 19.31
CA MET A 21 1.17 3.93 19.23
C MET A 21 2.37 2.98 19.10
N CYS A 22 2.33 1.80 19.71
CA CYS A 22 3.32 0.76 19.41
C CYS A 22 3.08 0.18 18.01
N GLU A 23 4.09 -0.49 17.44
CA GLU A 23 3.99 -1.09 16.11
C GLU A 23 2.81 -2.07 15.99
N ASP A 24 2.62 -2.93 16.99
CA ASP A 24 1.56 -3.95 16.94
C ASP A 24 0.17 -3.33 16.84
N CYS A 25 -0.11 -2.32 17.67
CA CYS A 25 -1.37 -1.60 17.64
C CYS A 25 -1.53 -0.80 16.36
N LEU A 26 -0.45 -0.22 15.83
CA LEU A 26 -0.49 0.49 14.55
C LEU A 26 -0.84 -0.48 13.41
N ARG A 27 -0.18 -1.63 13.35
CA ARG A 27 -0.41 -2.67 12.31
C ARG A 27 -1.85 -3.18 12.33
N GLN A 28 -2.47 -3.27 13.50
CA GLN A 28 -3.86 -3.72 13.64
C GLN A 28 -4.89 -2.65 13.23
N ARG A 29 -4.54 -1.36 13.33
CA ARG A 29 -5.50 -0.25 13.24
C ARG A 29 -5.31 0.66 12.05
N ALA A 30 -4.10 0.71 11.49
CA ALA A 30 -3.76 1.57 10.37
C ALA A 30 -3.83 0.81 9.05
N THR A 31 -4.69 1.27 8.16
CA THR A 31 -4.66 0.87 6.75
C THR A 31 -3.64 1.75 6.03
N LEU A 32 -2.43 1.24 5.83
CA LEU A 32 -1.35 2.01 5.19
C LEU A 32 -1.54 2.19 3.68
N SER A 33 -2.14 1.18 3.03
CA SER A 33 -2.40 1.20 1.60
C SER A 33 -3.61 0.34 1.26
N ARG A 34 -4.28 0.68 0.17
CA ARG A 34 -5.40 -0.08 -0.39
C ARG A 34 -5.08 -0.40 -1.84
N ILE A 35 -5.40 -1.62 -2.24
CA ILE A 35 -5.32 -2.08 -3.62
C ILE A 35 -6.47 -3.09 -3.82
N PRO A 36 -7.12 -3.13 -5.01
CA PRO A 36 -8.09 -4.16 -5.31
C PRO A 36 -7.46 -5.56 -5.21
N GLU A 37 -8.20 -6.55 -4.71
CA GLU A 37 -7.74 -7.94 -4.63
C GLU A 37 -7.48 -8.56 -6.01
N THR A 38 -8.15 -8.06 -7.06
CA THR A 38 -7.98 -8.50 -8.44
C THR A 38 -7.96 -7.31 -9.37
N ILE A 39 -6.96 -7.26 -10.25
CA ILE A 39 -6.83 -6.24 -11.30
C ILE A 39 -6.93 -6.96 -12.64
N GLN A 40 -7.81 -6.47 -13.52
CA GLN A 40 -7.98 -7.03 -14.85
C GLN A 40 -6.85 -6.57 -15.78
N GLN A 41 -6.26 -7.50 -16.52
CA GLN A 41 -5.25 -7.24 -17.54
C GLN A 41 -5.56 -8.05 -18.80
N SER A 42 -5.62 -7.38 -19.94
CA SER A 42 -5.82 -8.07 -21.23
C SER A 42 -4.48 -8.48 -21.83
N ARG A 43 -4.37 -9.76 -22.19
CA ARG A 43 -3.24 -10.34 -22.94
C ARG A 43 -3.76 -10.88 -24.26
N CYS A 44 -3.02 -10.62 -25.34
CA CYS A 44 -3.34 -11.13 -26.66
C CYS A 44 -2.99 -12.62 -26.72
N ALA A 45 -3.97 -13.49 -27.02
CA ALA A 45 -3.75 -14.93 -27.11
C ALA A 45 -2.84 -15.37 -28.29
N LYS A 46 -2.57 -14.46 -29.25
CA LYS A 46 -1.79 -14.77 -30.45
C LYS A 46 -0.30 -14.45 -30.31
N CYS A 47 0.02 -13.30 -29.73
CA CYS A 47 1.38 -12.76 -29.69
C CYS A 47 1.83 -12.32 -28.29
N ASP A 48 1.03 -12.59 -27.27
CA ASP A 48 1.34 -12.31 -25.87
C ASP A 48 1.58 -10.85 -25.49
N SER A 49 1.32 -9.92 -26.42
CA SER A 49 1.29 -8.49 -26.12
C SER A 49 0.21 -8.16 -25.10
N PHE A 50 0.45 -7.13 -24.30
CA PHE A 50 -0.47 -6.65 -23.28
C PHE A 50 -1.14 -5.35 -23.72
N GLU A 51 -2.42 -5.19 -23.35
CA GLU A 51 -3.12 -3.92 -23.51
C GLU A 51 -2.74 -2.98 -22.36
N VAL A 52 -2.26 -1.79 -22.71
CA VAL A 52 -1.88 -0.72 -21.79
C VAL A 52 -2.42 0.59 -22.38
N ARG A 53 -3.43 1.18 -21.72
CA ARG A 53 -3.99 2.50 -22.05
C ARG A 53 -4.44 2.63 -23.51
N GLY A 54 -5.14 1.61 -24.01
CA GLY A 54 -5.69 1.55 -25.36
C GLY A 54 -4.70 1.12 -26.44
N ARG A 55 -3.47 0.74 -26.09
CA ARG A 55 -2.44 0.28 -27.03
C ARG A 55 -1.94 -1.11 -26.65
N TRP A 56 -1.53 -1.88 -27.65
CA TRP A 56 -0.92 -3.19 -27.46
C TRP A 56 0.59 -3.04 -27.52
N SER A 57 1.30 -3.61 -26.55
CA SER A 57 2.76 -3.55 -26.49
C SER A 57 3.33 -4.86 -25.96
N GLU A 58 4.46 -5.26 -26.52
CA GLU A 58 5.26 -6.36 -25.98
C GLU A 58 5.95 -5.87 -24.71
N MET A 59 5.71 -6.56 -23.60
CA MET A 59 6.27 -6.23 -22.30
C MET A 59 6.51 -7.51 -21.51
N ASP A 60 7.48 -7.43 -20.61
CA ASP A 60 7.71 -8.48 -19.63
C ASP A 60 6.48 -8.61 -18.68
N PRO A 61 6.03 -9.83 -18.33
CA PRO A 61 4.89 -10.03 -17.45
C PRO A 61 5.05 -9.39 -16.06
N ASP A 62 6.25 -9.39 -15.48
CA ASP A 62 6.50 -8.78 -14.18
C ASP A 62 6.44 -7.25 -14.28
N ALA A 63 6.90 -6.69 -15.41
CA ALA A 63 6.75 -5.27 -15.70
C ALA A 63 5.28 -4.83 -15.81
N ILE A 64 4.41 -5.68 -16.36
CA ILE A 64 2.96 -5.43 -16.39
C ILE A 64 2.36 -5.53 -14.99
N ALA A 65 2.73 -6.53 -14.20
CA ALA A 65 2.25 -6.68 -12.84
C ALA A 65 2.63 -5.46 -11.97
N ASP A 66 3.88 -5.02 -12.03
CA ASP A 66 4.37 -3.82 -11.34
C ASP A 66 3.64 -2.56 -11.81
N LEU A 67 3.43 -2.39 -13.12
CA LEU A 67 2.64 -1.28 -13.65
C LEU A 67 1.22 -1.26 -13.06
N ARG A 68 0.55 -2.42 -12.99
CA ARG A 68 -0.81 -2.52 -12.43
C ARG A 68 -0.86 -2.24 -10.94
N ILE A 69 0.14 -2.68 -10.19
CA ILE A 69 0.27 -2.33 -8.79
C ILE A 69 0.40 -0.82 -8.65
N ARG A 70 1.32 -0.17 -9.39
CA ARG A 70 1.53 1.28 -9.30
C ARG A 70 0.31 2.10 -9.69
N GLU A 71 -0.48 1.64 -10.67
CA GLU A 71 -1.69 2.33 -11.12
C GLU A 71 -2.87 2.21 -10.15
N ASN A 72 -2.91 1.16 -9.31
CA ASN A 72 -4.06 0.88 -8.44
C ASN A 72 -3.75 0.98 -6.94
N LEU A 73 -2.47 1.03 -6.56
CA LEU A 73 -2.05 1.19 -5.17
C LEU A 73 -2.35 2.61 -4.70
N VAL A 74 -3.29 2.71 -3.77
CA VAL A 74 -3.60 3.96 -3.06
C VAL A 74 -2.92 3.89 -1.70
N ALA A 75 -1.81 4.61 -1.53
CA ALA A 75 -1.21 4.81 -0.22
C ALA A 75 -2.02 5.86 0.56
N GLU A 76 -2.32 5.61 1.83
CA GLU A 76 -2.84 6.68 2.68
C GLU A 76 -1.72 7.66 2.98
N ASP A 77 -1.93 8.93 2.65
CA ASP A 77 -1.01 9.98 2.99
C ASP A 77 -1.14 10.25 4.49
N ALA A 78 -0.10 9.96 5.27
CA ALA A 78 -0.14 10.10 6.75
C ALA A 78 -0.44 11.54 7.22
N ARG A 79 -0.46 12.52 6.29
CA ARG A 79 -0.75 13.94 6.53
C ARG A 79 -2.20 14.36 6.27
N SER A 80 -3.00 13.56 5.56
CA SER A 80 -4.32 14.01 5.05
C SER A 80 -5.49 13.80 6.02
N ARG A 81 -5.27 13.08 7.14
CA ARG A 81 -6.34 12.78 8.12
C ARG A 81 -6.62 13.90 9.14
N TRP A 82 -5.86 15.00 9.13
CA TRP A 82 -5.93 16.02 10.20
C TRP A 82 -5.71 17.48 9.73
N THR A 83 -6.37 17.89 8.64
CA THR A 83 -6.85 19.28 8.43
C THR A 83 -8.36 19.27 8.50
#